data_AF-A0A485PJ08-F1
#
_entry.id   AF-A0A485PJ08-F1
#
_cell.length_a   1.000
_cell.length_b   1.000
_cell.length_c   1.000
_cell.angle_alpha   90.00
_cell.angle_beta   90.00
_cell.angle_gamma   90.00
#
_symmetry.space_group_name_H-M   'P 1'
#
loop_
_entity.id
_entity.type
_entity.pdbx_description
1 polymer ?
#
loop_
_entity_poly.entity_id
_entity_poly.type
_entity_poly.pdbx_seq_one_letter_code
_entity_poly.pdbx_strand_id
1 'polypeptide(L)'
;MVPKDVSAAIATIKTKCSIQFVDWCPIGFKVGIDYQPLTVVPGGDLAKVQRAVCMLSNTIAITEAWAHLDYKFDLMYAKHAFVHW
;
A
#
# COMPACT_ATOMS: atom_id res chain seq x y z
N MET A 1 18.13 -3.06 19.01
CA MET A 1 17.23 -4.23 18.94
C MET A 1 16.22 -4.07 17.81
N VAL A 2 15.58 -2.91 17.61
CA VAL A 2 14.61 -2.69 16.51
C VAL A 2 15.12 -2.94 15.06
N PRO A 3 16.28 -2.42 14.59
CA PRO A 3 16.70 -2.64 13.20
C PRO A 3 16.95 -4.11 12.84
N LYS A 4 17.41 -4.91 13.82
CA LYS A 4 17.63 -6.35 13.63
C LYS A 4 16.30 -7.08 13.45
N ASP A 5 15.30 -6.74 14.26
CA ASP A 5 13.97 -7.33 14.20
C ASP A 5 13.28 -7.02 12.86
N VAL A 6 13.44 -5.79 12.35
CA VAL A 6 12.91 -5.39 11.04
C VAL A 6 13.56 -6.18 9.91
N SER A 7 14.89 -6.29 9.91
CA SER A 7 15.60 -7.08 8.90
C SER A 7 15.23 -8.57 8.93
N ALA A 8 15.05 -9.14 10.13
CA ALA A 8 14.59 -10.52 10.29
C ALA A 8 13.17 -10.71 9.74
N ALA A 9 12.24 -9.80 10.04
CA ALA A 9 10.89 -9.85 9.51
C ALA A 9 10.85 -9.75 7.98
N ILE A 10 11.66 -8.86 7.38
CA ILE A 10 11.78 -8.74 5.91
C ILE A 10 12.34 -10.04 5.30
N ALA A 11 13.33 -10.66 5.92
CA ALA A 11 13.86 -11.95 5.46
C ALA A 11 12.76 -13.03 5.48
N THR A 12 11.95 -13.11 6.55
CA THR A 12 10.81 -14.03 6.63
C THR A 12 9.73 -13.72 5.58
N ILE A 13 9.50 -12.46 5.25
CA ILE A 13 8.54 -12.08 4.20
C ILE A 13 9.06 -12.49 2.82
N LYS A 14 10.36 -12.29 2.55
CA LYS A 14 11.00 -12.66 1.28
C LYS A 14 10.97 -14.16 1.01
N THR A 15 10.96 -15.01 2.04
CA THR A 15 10.83 -16.46 1.84
C THR A 15 9.40 -16.92 1.54
N LYS A 16 8.40 -16.05 1.72
CA LYS A 16 7.01 -16.36 1.35
C LYS A 16 6.82 -16.10 -0.14
N CYS A 17 6.41 -17.11 -0.91
CA CYS A 17 6.12 -16.97 -2.34
C CYS A 17 4.88 -16.13 -2.67
N SER A 18 4.28 -15.44 -1.69
CA SER A 18 3.11 -14.58 -1.90
C SER A 18 3.47 -13.16 -2.37
N ILE A 19 4.73 -12.75 -2.27
CA ILE A 19 5.20 -11.44 -2.77
C ILE A 19 6.15 -11.69 -3.92
N GLN A 20 5.77 -11.22 -5.09
CA GLN A 20 6.53 -11.34 -6.32
C GLN A 20 6.99 -9.96 -6.76
N PHE A 21 8.29 -9.80 -7.02
CA PHE A 21 8.87 -8.59 -7.59
C PHE A 21 9.11 -8.79 -9.08
N VAL A 22 9.04 -7.70 -9.82
CA VAL A 22 9.54 -7.64 -11.20
C VAL A 22 11.06 -7.84 -11.20
N ASP A 23 11.57 -8.45 -12.26
CA ASP A 23 12.99 -8.79 -12.46
C ASP A 23 13.91 -7.56 -12.43
N TRP A 24 13.45 -6.40 -12.90
CA TRP A 24 14.20 -5.14 -12.85
C TRP A 24 14.16 -4.41 -11.49
N CYS A 25 13.62 -4.99 -10.42
CA CYS A 25 13.60 -4.42 -9.06
C CYS A 25 14.43 -5.26 -8.06
N PRO A 26 15.75 -5.02 -7.92
CA PRO A 26 16.66 -5.93 -7.22
C PRO A 26 16.58 -5.90 -5.68
N ILE A 27 16.17 -4.79 -5.06
CA ILE A 27 16.22 -4.60 -3.59
C ILE A 27 14.88 -4.97 -2.92
N GLY A 28 13.77 -4.68 -3.58
CA GLY A 28 12.38 -5.02 -3.22
C GLY A 28 11.79 -4.24 -2.04
N PHE A 29 12.56 -3.99 -0.96
CA PHE A 29 12.08 -3.29 0.23
C PHE A 29 12.99 -2.13 0.61
N LYS A 30 12.39 -0.98 0.90
CA LYS A 30 13.03 0.19 1.51
C LYS A 30 12.42 0.42 2.89
N VAL A 31 13.26 0.71 3.88
CA VAL A 31 12.85 0.81 5.29
C VAL A 31 13.21 2.18 5.84
N GLY A 32 12.24 2.83 6.46
CA GLY A 32 12.43 3.97 7.36
C GLY A 32 11.91 3.60 8.74
N ILE A 33 12.60 4.03 9.80
CA ILE A 33 12.19 3.81 11.19
C ILE A 33 12.10 5.18 11.85
N ASP A 34 10.91 5.52 12.32
CA ASP A 34 10.71 6.62 13.25
C ASP A 34 10.59 6.04 14.67
N TYR A 35 11.34 6.62 15.60
CA TYR A 35 11.33 6.23 17.01
C TYR A 35 10.33 7.06 17.83
N GLN A 36 9.75 8.11 17.25
CA GLN A 36 8.69 8.85 17.90
C GLN A 36 7.44 7.94 18.05
N PRO A 37 6.83 7.88 19.24
CA PRO A 37 5.59 7.15 19.42
C PRO A 37 4.47 7.73 18.55
N LEU A 38 3.63 6.87 17.98
CA LEU A 38 2.43 7.34 17.30
C LEU A 38 1.52 8.08 18.29
N THR A 39 1.04 9.25 17.86
CA THR A 39 0.03 10.01 18.58
C THR A 39 -1.36 9.53 18.21
N VAL A 40 -2.26 9.48 19.19
CA VAL A 40 -3.69 9.25 18.97
C VAL A 40 -4.45 10.56 19.20
N VAL A 41 -5.52 10.76 18.44
CA VAL A 41 -6.42 11.91 18.65
C VAL A 41 -7.27 11.66 19.89
N PRO A 42 -7.35 12.58 20.87
CA PRO A 42 -8.25 12.44 22.02
C PRO A 42 -9.70 12.27 21.59
N GLY A 43 -10.38 11.23 22.08
CA GLY A 43 -11.75 10.89 21.69
C GLY A 43 -11.88 10.22 20.31
N GLY A 44 -10.76 9.91 19.64
CA GLY A 44 -10.77 9.15 18.38
C GLY A 44 -10.85 7.63 18.59
N ASP A 45 -11.05 6.92 17.48
CA ASP A 45 -11.37 5.48 17.51
C ASP A 45 -10.15 4.55 17.62
N LEU A 46 -8.93 5.09 17.53
CA LEU A 46 -7.70 4.30 17.53
C LEU A 46 -7.10 4.18 18.92
N ALA A 47 -6.84 2.93 19.34
CA ALA A 47 -6.13 2.64 20.57
C ALA A 47 -4.65 3.07 20.48
N LYS A 48 -4.07 3.45 21.62
CA LYS A 48 -2.63 3.75 21.71
C LYS A 48 -1.82 2.47 21.51
N VAL A 49 -0.88 2.50 20.56
CA VAL A 49 0.00 1.36 20.25
C VAL A 49 1.46 1.71 20.51
N GLN A 50 2.28 0.68 20.78
CA GLN A 50 3.72 0.85 21.01
C GLN A 50 4.51 1.00 19.70
N ARG A 51 4.03 0.36 18.62
CA ARG A 51 4.66 0.34 17.29
C ARG A 51 3.56 0.21 16.25
N ALA A 52 3.77 0.85 15.10
CA ALA A 52 2.92 0.70 13.92
C ALA A 52 3.81 0.63 12.67
N VAL A 53 3.22 0.21 11.55
CA VAL A 53 3.88 0.15 10.25
C VAL A 53 2.97 0.75 9.19
N CYS A 54 3.54 1.54 8.29
CA CYS A 54 2.90 1.97 7.06
C CYS A 54 3.70 1.37 5.90
N MET A 55 3.04 0.58 5.05
CA MET A 55 3.64 0.04 3.83
C MET A 55 3.11 0.83 2.63
N LEU A 56 4.02 1.48 1.91
CA LEU A 56 3.73 2.06 0.61
C LEU A 56 4.28 1.10 -0.45
N SER A 57 3.39 0.48 -1.22
CA SER A 57 3.74 -0.47 -2.28
C SER A 57 3.28 0.06 -3.64
N ASN A 58 4.08 -0.21 -4.67
CA ASN A 58 3.70 0.01 -6.06
C ASN A 58 3.51 -1.36 -6.71
N THR A 59 2.27 -1.70 -7.05
CA THR A 59 1.91 -3.00 -7.63
C THR A 59 1.03 -2.77 -8.86
N ILE A 60 1.20 -3.63 -9.87
CA ILE A 60 0.36 -3.62 -11.08
C ILE A 60 -1.10 -3.95 -10.72
N ALA A 61 -1.39 -4.54 -9.56
CA ALA A 61 -2.76 -4.80 -9.11
C ALA A 61 -3.64 -3.52 -9.07
N ILE A 62 -3.05 -2.31 -9.02
CA ILE A 62 -3.80 -1.05 -9.12
C ILE A 62 -4.55 -0.91 -10.46
N THR A 63 -4.14 -1.62 -11.52
CA THR A 63 -4.83 -1.60 -12.82
C THR A 63 -6.27 -2.07 -12.73
N GLU A 64 -6.61 -2.95 -11.77
CA GLU A 64 -7.99 -3.39 -11.55
C GLU A 64 -8.91 -2.23 -11.14
N ALA A 65 -8.42 -1.35 -10.26
CA ALA A 65 -9.18 -0.17 -9.85
C ALA A 65 -9.40 0.81 -11.01
N TRP A 66 -8.39 1.00 -11.87
CA TRP A 66 -8.51 1.80 -13.10
C TRP A 66 -9.50 1.18 -14.07
N ALA A 67 -9.44 -0.14 -14.30
CA ALA A 67 -10.39 -0.85 -15.16
C ALA A 67 -11.84 -0.69 -14.68
N HIS A 68 -12.09 -0.68 -13.36
CA HIS A 68 -13.42 -0.41 -12.82
C HIS A 68 -13.92 1.02 -13.09
N LEU A 69 -13.01 1.99 -13.10
CA LEU A 69 -13.33 3.38 -13.44
C LEU A 69 -13.62 3.50 -14.93
N ASP A 70 -12.74 2.97 -15.78
CA ASP A 70 -12.85 3.00 -17.24
C ASP A 70 -14.16 2.35 -17.68
N TYR A 71 -14.53 1.21 -17.11
CA TYR A 71 -15.80 0.56 -17.40
C TYR A 71 -17.01 1.47 -17.11
N LYS A 72 -17.03 2.16 -15.97
CA LYS A 72 -18.10 3.09 -15.63
C LYS A 72 -18.11 4.31 -16.55
N PHE A 73 -16.94 4.81 -16.90
CA PHE A 73 -16.79 5.89 -17.88
C PHE A 73 -17.38 5.49 -19.23
N ASP A 74 -17.00 4.34 -19.76
CA ASP A 74 -17.48 3.81 -21.05
C ASP A 74 -19.00 3.66 -21.08
N LEU A 75 -19.59 3.19 -19.98
CA LEU A 75 -21.05 3.09 -19.85
C LEU A 75 -21.76 4.45 -19.99
N MET A 76 -21.23 5.49 -19.34
CA MET A 76 -21.79 6.83 -19.42
C MET A 76 -21.53 7.47 -20.78
N TYR A 77 -20.32 7.32 -21.29
CA TYR A 77 -19.89 7.91 -22.55
C TYR A 77 -20.61 7.29 -23.75
N ALA A 78 -20.89 5.99 -23.73
CA ALA A 78 -21.68 5.32 -24.77
C ALA A 78 -23.11 5.87 -24.93
N LYS A 79 -23.60 6.63 -23.94
CA LYS A 79 -24.88 7.35 -23.99
C LYS A 79 -24.73 8.87 -24.14
N HIS A 80 -23.51 9.36 -24.33
CA HIS A 80 -23.15 10.78 -24.27
C HIS A 80 -23.73 11.48 -23.03
N ALA A 81 -23.90 10.75 -21.93
CA ALA A 81 -24.42 11.30 -20.70
C ALA A 81 -23.41 12.32 -20.15
N PHE A 82 -23.89 13.51 -19.79
CA PHE A 82 -23.09 14.58 -19.18
C PHE A 82 -21.92 15.12 -20.05
N VAL A 83 -21.92 14.88 -21.37
CA VAL A 83 -20.85 15.38 -22.26
C VAL A 83 -20.99 16.88 -22.56
N HIS A 84 -22.20 17.43 -22.54
CA HIS A 84 -22.51 18.79 -22.99
C HIS A 84 -22.89 19.75 -21.84
N TRP A 85 -22.33 19.53 -20.65
CA TRP A 85 -22.63 20.31 -19.45
C TRP A 85 -22.63 21.83 -19.66
#